data_AF-A0A0R0BV35-F1
#
_entry.id   AF-A0A0R0BV35-F1
#
_cell.length_a   1.000
_cell.length_b   1.000
_cell.length_c   1.000
_cell.angle_alpha   90.00
_cell.angle_beta   90.00
_cell.angle_gamma   90.00
#
_symmetry.space_group_name_H-M   'P 1'
#
loop_
_entity.id
_entity.type
_entity.pdbx_description
1 polymer ?
#
loop_
_entity_poly.entity_id
_entity_poly.type
_entity_poly.pdbx_seq_one_letter_code
_entity_poly.pdbx_strand_id
1 'polypeptide(L)' 'MSASTTAPARDRLRIAIQKSGRLADPARSLLAACGLSWRQSRDKLFCFGESLPVDLLLVRCA' A
#
# COMPACT_ATOMS: atom_id res chain seq x y z
N MET A 1 22.19 16.98 6.29
CA MET A 1 21.10 17.07 7.27
C MET A 1 20.55 15.66 7.46
N SER A 2 20.91 15.04 8.58
CA SER A 2 20.60 13.65 8.89
C SER A 2 19.32 13.63 9.73
N ALA A 3 18.27 12.98 9.24
CA ALA A 3 17.11 12.65 10.06
C ALA A 3 17.27 11.22 10.56
N SER A 4 17.72 11.08 11.80
CA SER A 4 17.72 9.84 12.56
C SER A 4 16.36 9.66 13.25
N THR A 5 15.61 8.59 12.94
CA THR A 5 14.67 8.00 13.90
C THR A 5 14.52 6.51 13.62
N THR A 6 15.11 5.71 14.51
CA THR A 6 14.96 4.26 14.62
C THR A 6 13.51 3.92 15.02
N ALA A 7 12.59 3.86 14.06
CA ALA A 7 11.45 2.97 14.20
C ALA A 7 11.99 1.53 14.09
N PRO A 8 11.43 0.50 14.77
CA PRO A 8 11.78 -0.87 14.42
C PRO A 8 11.59 -0.97 12.92
N ALA A 9 12.65 -1.32 12.20
CA ALA A 9 12.64 -1.32 10.74
C ALA A 9 11.42 -2.12 10.31
N ARG A 10 10.34 -1.41 9.95
CA ARG A 10 9.18 -2.03 9.36
C ARG A 10 9.69 -2.36 7.98
N ASP A 11 10.27 -3.54 7.88
CA ASP A 11 10.93 -4.05 6.68
C ASP A 11 9.97 -4.06 5.48
N ARG A 12 8.67 -3.88 5.77
CA ARG A 12 7.60 -3.65 4.82
C ARG A 12 7.10 -2.20 4.81
N LEU A 13 7.20 -1.57 3.64
CA LEU A 13 6.55 -0.29 3.31
C LEU A 13 5.03 -0.46 3.35
N ARG A 14 4.30 0.49 3.95
CA ARG A 14 2.84 0.46 4.01
C ARG A 14 2.28 1.69 3.34
N ILE A 15 1.44 1.53 2.33
CA ILE A 15 0.85 2.61 1.54
C ILE A 15 -0.65 2.62 1.76
N ALA A 16 -1.19 3.71 2.29
CA ALA A 16 -2.63 3.92 2.36
C ALA A 16 -3.14 4.42 1.00
N ILE A 17 -4.09 3.70 0.40
CA ILE A 17 -4.75 4.09 -0.84
C ILE A 17 -6.26 4.11 -0.66
N GLN A 18 -6.94 4.94 -1.44
CA GLN A 18 -8.39 5.03 -1.37
C GLN A 18 -9.04 3.73 -1.89
N LYS A 19 -9.97 3.16 -1.12
CA LYS A 19 -10.71 1.95 -1.51
C LYS A 19 -11.67 2.23 -2.67
N SER A 20 -12.32 3.38 -2.64
CA SER A 20 -13.39 3.80 -3.56
C SER A 20 -13.36 5.31 -3.78
N GLY A 21 -13.57 5.76 -5.02
CA GLY A 21 -13.61 7.18 -5.41
C GLY A 21 -12.66 7.49 -6.57
N ARG A 22 -12.53 8.77 -6.94
CA ARG A 22 -11.81 9.21 -8.17
C ARG A 22 -10.34 8.78 -8.23
N LEU A 23 -9.69 8.63 -7.08
CA LEU A 23 -8.26 8.27 -6.98
C LEU A 23 -8.00 6.78 -6.75
N ALA A 24 -9.05 5.96 -6.55
CA ALA A 24 -8.87 4.55 -6.24
C ALA A 24 -8.30 3.76 -7.43
N ASP A 25 -8.91 3.90 -8.62
CA ASP A 25 -8.50 3.16 -9.82
C ASP A 25 -7.16 3.68 -10.39
N PRO A 26 -6.91 5.01 -10.51
CA PRO A 26 -5.62 5.51 -10.96
C PRO A 26 -4.46 5.10 -10.05
N ALA A 27 -4.65 5.12 -8.73
CA ALA A 27 -3.61 4.70 -7.78
C ALA A 27 -3.27 3.21 -7.93
N ARG A 28 -4.28 2.34 -8.08
CA ARG A 28 -4.06 0.91 -8.32
C ARG A 28 -3.36 0.65 -9.65
N SER A 29 -3.74 1.38 -10.70
CA SER A 29 -3.13 1.25 -12.03
C SER A 29 -1.65 1.67 -12.03
N LEU A 30 -1.31 2.79 -11.38
CA LEU A 30 0.08 3.24 -11.21
C LEU A 30 0.92 2.20 -10.49
N LEU A 31 0.40 1.72 -9.35
CA LEU A 31 1.09 0.73 -8.57
C LEU A 31 1.30 -0.58 -9.36
N ALA A 32 0.32 -0.98 -10.20
CA ALA A 32 0.43 -2.18 -11.02
C ALA A 32 1.44 -1.98 -12.16
N ALA A 33 1.49 -0.78 -12.74
CA ALA A 33 2.49 -0.39 -13.74
C ALA A 33 3.92 -0.38 -13.16
N CYS A 34 4.08 -0.16 -11.85
CA CYS A 34 5.34 -0.34 -11.15
C CYS A 34 5.76 -1.82 -10.98
N GLY A 35 4.97 -2.79 -11.46
CA GLY A 35 5.27 -4.22 -11.35
C GLY A 35 5.00 -4.81 -9.96
N LEU A 36 4.21 -4.10 -9.13
CA LEU A 36 3.83 -4.57 -7.81
C LEU A 36 2.59 -5.46 -7.92
N SER A 37 2.67 -6.67 -7.36
CA SER A 37 1.54 -7.59 -7.23
C SER A 37 1.10 -7.67 -5.78
N TRP A 38 -0.21 -7.67 -5.54
CA TRP A 38 -0.77 -7.80 -4.20
C TRP A 38 -1.80 -8.90 -4.09
N ARG A 39 -1.83 -9.51 -2.91
CA ARG A 39 -2.85 -10.43 -2.47
C ARG A 39 -3.81 -9.74 -1.52
N GLN A 40 -5.11 -9.77 -1.83
CA GLN A 40 -6.12 -9.24 -0.92
C GLN A 40 -6.23 -10.10 0.34
N SER A 41 -6.21 -9.46 1.51
CA SER A 41 -6.53 -10.09 2.78
C SER A 41 -8.02 -10.38 2.89
N ARG A 42 -8.38 -11.33 3.77
CA ARG A 42 -9.78 -11.72 4.03
C ARG A 42 -10.66 -10.54 4.45
N ASP A 43 -10.06 -9.54 5.11
CA ASP A 43 -10.80 -8.39 5.65
C ASP A 43 -11.07 -7.29 4.61
N LYS A 44 -10.62 -7.45 3.35
CA LYS A 44 -10.76 -6.47 2.24
C LYS A 44 -10.29 -5.04 2.57
N LEU A 45 -9.52 -4.88 3.65
CA LEU A 45 -8.93 -3.62 4.11
C LEU A 45 -7.42 -3.58 3.87
N PHE A 46 -6.79 -4.74 3.73
CA PHE A 46 -5.36 -4.87 3.50
C PHE A 46 -5.09 -5.67 2.23
N CYS A 47 -4.11 -5.24 1.45
CA CYS A 47 -3.51 -6.03 0.38
C CYS A 47 -2.03 -6.22 0.70
N PHE A 48 -1.57 -7.46 0.76
CA PHE A 48 -0.18 -7.78 1.02
C PHE A 48 0.60 -7.83 -0.29
N GLY A 49 1.74 -7.14 -0.36
CA GLY A 49 2.66 -7.27 -1.49
C GLY A 49 3.29 -8.65 -1.52
N GLU A 50 3.15 -9.33 -2.66
CA GLU A 50 3.81 -10.61 -2.94
C GLU A 50 5.17 -10.41 -3.58
N SER A 51 5.29 -9.46 -4.52
CA SER A 51 6.54 -9.22 -5.25
C SER A 51 7.61 -8.53 -4.41
N LEU A 52 7.18 -7.58 -3.58
CA LEU A 52 8.05 -6.70 -2.79
C LEU A 52 7.45 -6.53 -1.38
N PRO A 53 8.26 -6.13 -0.39
CA PRO A 53 7.78 -5.88 0.97
C PRO A 53 6.97 -4.56 1.03
N VAL A 54 5.84 -4.52 0.33
CA VAL A 54 4.95 -3.35 0.23
C VAL A 54 3.51 -3.79 0.49
N ASP A 55 2.91 -3.29 1.56
CA ASP A 55 1.52 -3.55 1.92
C ASP A 55 0.64 -2.35 1.57
N LEU A 56 -0.56 -2.60 1.07
CA LEU A 56 -1.57 -1.57 0.81
C LEU A 56 -2.64 -1.61 1.90
N LEU A 57 -3.01 -0.43 2.39
CA LEU A 57 -4.15 -0.22 3.27
C LEU A 57 -5.26 0.50 2.49
N LEU A 58 -6.40 -0.15 2.32
CA LEU A 58 -7.57 0.40 1.65
C LEU A 58 -8.37 1.26 2.62
N VAL A 59 -8.17 2.59 2.56
CA VAL A 59 -8.88 3.56 3.40
C VAL A 59 -10.20 3.99 2.74
N ARG A 60 -11.22 4.21 3.55
CA ARG A 60 -12.47 4.83 3.08
C ARG A 60 -12.31 6.35 3.08
N CYS A 61 -12.90 6.99 2.08
CA CYS A 61 -13.14 8.44 2.11
C CYS A 61 -14.13 8.70 3.26
N ALA A 62 -13.71 9.48 4.26
CA ALA A 62 -14.61 10.08 5.23
C ALA A 62 -15.26 11.32 4.59
#